data_AF-A0A955S318-F1
#
_entry.id   AF-A0A955S318-F1
#
_cell.length_a   1.000
_cell.length_b   1.000
_cell.length_c   1.000
_cell.angle_alpha   90.00
_cell.angle_beta   90.00
_cell.angle_gamma   90.00
#
_symmetry.space_group_name_H-M   'P 1'
#
loop_
_entity.id
_entity.type
_entity.pdbx_description
1 polymer ?
#
loop_
_entity_poly.entity_id
_entity_poly.type
_entity_poly.pdbx_seq_one_letter_code
_entity_poly.pdbx_strand_id
1 'polypeptide(L)' 'MKVTLVVPTLNEYQGMQEIMPRVKNEWVDQILVVDGQSTDGTVEYAKEQGYDVVVQKKMGMRHA' A
#
# COMPACT_ATOMS: atom_id res chain seq x y z
N MET A 1 17.85 11.63 -8.23
CA MET A 1 17.56 10.91 -6.99
C MET A 1 16.22 10.22 -7.17
N LYS A 2 16.07 8.96 -6.77
CA LYS A 2 14.79 8.24 -6.84
C LYS A 2 14.14 8.16 -5.46
N VAL A 3 12.83 8.29 -5.38
CA VAL A 3 12.06 8.28 -4.13
C VAL A 3 10.93 7.25 -4.24
N THR A 4 10.84 6.37 -3.24
CA THR A 4 9.75 5.40 -3.11
C THR A 4 8.90 5.76 -1.89
N LEU A 5 7.58 5.86 -2.07
CA LEU A 5 6.62 5.92 -0.97
C LEU A 5 6.28 4.50 -0.53
N VAL A 6 6.64 4.15 0.71
CA VAL A 6 6.25 2.87 1.31
C VAL A 6 4.99 3.06 2.13
N VAL A 7 3.97 2.25 1.85
CA VAL A 7 2.66 2.30 2.51
C VAL A 7 2.41 0.95 3.21
N PRO A 8 2.72 0.82 4.51
CA PRO A 8 2.39 -0.38 5.27
C PRO A 8 0.88 -0.43 5.53
N THR A 9 0.26 -1.57 5.28
CA THR A 9 -1.20 -1.74 5.45
C THR A 9 -1.56 -3.00 6.23
N LEU A 10 -2.66 -2.93 6.98
CA LEU A 10 -3.33 -4.07 7.60
C LEU A 10 -4.79 -3.71 7.85
N ASN A 11 -5.68 -4.15 6.96
CA ASN A 11 -7.09 -3.79 6.94
C ASN A 11 -7.33 -2.27 6.88
N GLU A 12 -6.76 -1.62 5.86
CA GLU A 12 -6.77 -0.16 5.67
C GLU A 12 -7.61 0.28 4.45
N TYR A 13 -8.57 -0.53 4.02
CA TYR A 13 -9.31 -0.27 2.77
C TYR A 13 -9.94 1.14 2.74
N GLN A 14 -10.59 1.55 3.83
CA GLN A 14 -11.21 2.88 3.92
C GLN A 14 -10.17 4.01 3.90
N GLY A 15 -9.06 3.85 4.64
CA GLY A 15 -7.98 4.84 4.67
C GLY A 15 -7.31 5.00 3.31
N MET A 16 -7.09 3.89 2.61
CA MET A 16 -6.57 3.88 1.25
C MET A 16 -7.47 4.68 0.30
N GLN A 17 -8.79 4.46 0.36
CA GLN A 17 -9.76 5.19 -0.46
C GLN A 17 -9.78 6.69 -0.18
N GLU A 18 -9.58 7.10 1.07
CA GLU A 18 -9.61 8.52 1.44
C GLU A 18 -8.31 9.26 1.10
N ILE A 19 -7.16 8.62 1.35
CA ILE A 19 -5.86 9.27 1.33
C ILE A 19 -5.14 9.09 0.00
N MET A 20 -5.13 7.89 -0.58
CA MET A 20 -4.30 7.61 -1.76
C MET A 20 -4.67 8.43 -3.00
N PRO A 21 -5.95 8.76 -3.27
CA PRO A 21 -6.30 9.66 -4.39
C PRO A 21 -5.72 11.08 -4.26
N ARG A 22 -5.30 11.48 -3.05
CA ARG A 22 -4.68 12.79 -2.79
C ARG A 22 -3.16 12.76 -2.96
N VAL A 23 -2.56 11.57 -3.02
CA VAL A 23 -1.13 11.38 -3.30
C VAL A 23 -0.92 11.44 -4.80
N LYS A 24 -0.21 12.46 -5.27
CA LYS A 24 0.06 12.60 -6.71
C LYS A 24 1.21 11.71 -7.14
N ASN A 25 1.03 10.98 -8.23
CA ASN A 25 2.04 10.06 -8.75
C ASN A 25 3.36 10.77 -9.10
N GLU A 26 3.35 12.05 -9.48
CA GLU A 26 4.58 12.79 -9.79
C GLU A 26 5.46 13.13 -8.57
N TRP A 27 4.97 12.93 -7.34
CA TRP A 27 5.75 13.19 -6.13
C TRP A 27 6.83 12.15 -5.87
N VAL A 28 6.65 10.93 -6.40
CA VAL A 28 7.52 9.78 -6.14
C VAL A 28 7.70 8.96 -7.41
N ASP A 29 8.82 8.24 -7.51
CA ASP A 29 9.07 7.34 -8.65
C ASP A 29 8.31 6.02 -8.51
N GLN A 30 7.90 5.66 -7.29
CA GLN A 30 7.24 4.39 -6.97
C GLN A 30 6.36 4.52 -5.72
N ILE A 31 5.22 3.84 -5.74
CA ILE A 31 4.38 3.57 -4.56
C ILE A 31 4.42 2.06 -4.31
N LEU A 32 4.95 1.67 -3.16
CA LEU A 32 5.06 0.27 -2.73
C LEU A 32 4.17 0.05 -1.49
N VAL A 33 3.11 -0.73 -1.68
CA VAL A 33 2.21 -1.17 -0.60
C VAL A 33 2.76 -2.45 0.01
N VAL A 34 2.98 -2.44 1.33
CA VAL A 34 3.48 -3.60 2.08
C VAL A 34 2.37 -4.09 3.00
N ASP A 35 1.67 -5.14 2.57
CA ASP A 35 0.45 -5.61 3.20
C ASP A 35 0.69 -6.71 4.24
N GLY A 36 0.04 -6.57 5.41
CA GLY A 36 0.14 -7.48 6.55
C GLY A 36 -0.79 -8.71 6.51
N GLN A 37 -1.28 -9.11 5.34
CA GLN A 37 -2.36 -10.10 5.12
C GLN A 37 -3.76 -9.53 5.45
N SER A 38 -4.09 -8.39 4.84
CA SER A 38 -5.42 -7.79 4.93
C SER A 38 -6.49 -8.71 4.36
N THR A 39 -7.71 -8.63 4.92
CA THR A 39 -8.87 -9.44 4.52
C THR A 39 -10.09 -8.60 4.15
N ASP A 40 -9.92 -7.28 4.00
CA ASP A 40 -10.99 -6.29 3.90
C ASP A 40 -11.08 -5.61 2.51
N GLY A 41 -10.28 -6.05 1.53
CA GLY A 41 -10.21 -5.44 0.20
C GLY A 41 -9.04 -4.49 -0.01
N THR A 42 -8.18 -4.28 1.01
CA THR A 42 -7.02 -3.37 0.91
C THR A 42 -6.09 -3.71 -0.26
N VAL A 43 -5.78 -4.99 -0.45
CA VAL A 43 -4.83 -5.46 -1.47
C VAL A 43 -5.42 -5.32 -2.88
N GLU A 44 -6.69 -5.66 -3.04
CA GLU A 44 -7.44 -5.56 -4.28
C GLU A 44 -7.48 -4.10 -4.74
N TYR A 45 -7.85 -3.19 -3.85
CA TYR A 45 -7.86 -1.76 -4.12
C TYR A 45 -6.48 -1.25 -4.54
N ALA A 46 -5.41 -1.61 -3.81
CA ALA A 46 -4.05 -1.18 -4.14
C ALA A 46 -3.63 -1.61 -5.56
N LYS A 47 -3.96 -2.85 -5.95
CA LYS A 47 -3.69 -3.37 -7.29
C LYS A 47 -4.51 -2.67 -8.37
N GLU A 48 -5.77 -2.37 -8.09
CA GLU A 48 -6.64 -1.62 -9.02
C GLU A 48 -6.14 -0.20 -9.30
N GLN A 49 -5.52 0.44 -8.31
CA GLN A 49 -4.86 1.74 -8.49
C GLN A 49 -3.50 1.64 -9.21
N GLY A 50 -3.02 0.43 -9.51
CA GLY A 50 -1.75 0.20 -10.19
C GLY A 50 -0.52 0.34 -9.31
N TYR A 51 -0.67 0.25 -7.97
CA TYR A 51 0.47 0.27 -7.06
C TYR A 51 1.21 -1.07 -7.02
N ASP A 52 2.50 -1.04 -6.73
CA ASP A 52 3.26 -2.26 -6.45
C ASP A 52 2.83 -2.80 -5.08
N VAL A 53 2.50 -4.09 -4.98
CA VAL A 53 2.01 -4.69 -3.73
C VAL A 53 2.85 -5.90 -3.35
N VAL A 54 3.34 -5.91 -2.11
CA VAL A 54 4.02 -7.05 -1.49
C VAL A 54 3.23 -7.47 -0.25
N VAL A 55 2.79 -8.73 -0.23
CA VAL A 55 2.10 -9.32 0.94
C VAL A 55 3.14 -10.01 1.82
N GLN A 56 3.19 -9.63 3.10
CA GLN A 56 4.08 -10.22 4.09
C GLN A 56 3.72 -11.68 4.37
N LYS A 57 4.75 -12.49 4.64
CA LYS A 57 4.57 -13.92 4.99
C LYS A 57 4.00 -14.13 6.38
N LYS A 58 4.10 -13.13 7.27
CA LYS A 58 3.62 -13.16 8.65
C LYS A 58 2.91 -11.85 8.95
N MET A 59 1.90 -11.93 9.81
CA MET A 59 1.10 -10.77 10.20
C MET A 59 1.90 -9.85 11.12
N GLY A 60 1.80 -8.53 10.87
CA GLY A 60 2.36 -7.48 11.71
C GLY A 60 3.69 -6.90 11.22
N MET A 61 3.91 -5.61 11.50
CA MET A 61 5.02 -4.81 10.96
C MET A 61 6.43 -5.25 11.40
N ARG A 62 6.56 -6.07 12.44
CA ARG A 62 7.87 -6.52 12.95
C ARG A 62 8.47 -7.69 12.16
N HIS A 63 7.78 -8.14 11.12
CA HIS A 63 8.17 -9.27 10.29
C HIS A 63 8.28 -8.91 8.79
N ALA A 64 8.21 -7.61 8.49
CA ALA A 64 8.38 -7.02 7.16
C ALA A 64 9.87 -7.03 6.74
#